data_AF-A0A9N9NUH2-F1
#
_entry.id   AF-A0A9N9NUH2-F1
#
_cell.length_a   1.000
_cell.length_b   1.000
_cell.length_c   1.000
_cell.angle_alpha   90.00
_cell.angle_beta   90.00
_cell.angle_gamma   90.00
#
_symmetry.space_group_name_H-M   'P 1'
#
loop_
_entity.id
_entity.type
_entity.pdbx_description
1 polymer ?
#
loop_
_entity_poly.entity_id
_entity_poly.type
_entity_poly.pdbx_seq_one_letter_code
_entity_poly.pdbx_strand_id
1 'polypeptide(L)'
;NEDEARAMSQSVLTGLNWLHKGGYIYCDIRLPNILFIPGDADCKYVLIDFKHANVDGLVTFKRLKDWDNKTLTEHNEYKKKSDLYQFGKMLRDLNMVNSEAGKKFLDGLRDKSINIKNVLRYEWF
;
A
#
# COMPACT_ATOMS: atom_id res chain seq x y z
N ASN A 1 12.36 -9.85 8.84
CA ASN A 1 13.35 -8.78 9.12
C ASN A 1 12.71 -7.43 8.76
N GLU A 2 12.86 -6.41 9.60
CA GLU A 2 12.27 -5.07 9.37
C GLU A 2 12.89 -4.37 8.14
N ASP A 3 14.17 -4.62 7.85
CA ASP A 3 14.82 -4.04 6.68
C ASP A 3 14.20 -4.52 5.36
N GLU A 4 13.78 -5.79 5.30
CA GLU A 4 13.05 -6.33 4.15
C GLU A 4 11.67 -5.69 4.01
N ALA A 5 10.97 -5.45 5.13
CA ALA A 5 9.70 -4.73 5.12
C ALA A 5 9.88 -3.29 4.63
N ARG A 6 10.99 -2.63 5.00
CA ARG A 6 11.33 -1.28 4.53
C ARG A 6 11.64 -1.27 3.03
N ALA A 7 12.44 -2.22 2.54
CA ALA A 7 12.77 -2.34 1.11
C ALA A 7 11.53 -2.63 0.24
N MET A 8 10.64 -3.53 0.71
CA MET A 8 9.34 -3.78 0.07
C MET A 8 8.49 -2.51 0.06
N SER A 9 8.43 -1.80 1.19
CA SER A 9 7.67 -0.56 1.30
C SER A 9 8.18 0.51 0.33
N GLN A 10 9.48 0.72 0.23
CA GLN A 10 10.06 1.68 -0.72
C GLN A 10 9.66 1.35 -2.17
N SER A 11 9.77 0.08 -2.57
CA SER A 11 9.45 -0.33 -3.94
C SER A 11 7.96 -0.23 -4.25
N VAL A 12 7.10 -0.76 -3.36
CA VAL A 12 5.64 -0.76 -3.53
C VAL A 12 5.07 0.66 -3.49
N LEU A 13 5.51 1.50 -2.55
CA LEU A 13 5.03 2.88 -2.45
C LEU A 13 5.49 3.75 -3.62
N THR A 14 6.67 3.48 -4.17
CA THR A 14 7.12 4.12 -5.41
C THR A 14 6.20 3.75 -6.57
N GLY A 15 5.86 2.47 -6.74
CA GLY A 15 4.91 2.00 -7.75
C GLY A 15 3.52 2.61 -7.57
N LEU A 16 2.99 2.63 -6.35
CA LEU A 16 1.70 3.26 -6.04
C LEU A 16 1.71 4.75 -6.32
N ASN A 17 2.78 5.46 -5.98
CA ASN A 17 2.89 6.90 -6.28
C ASN A 17 2.79 7.16 -7.80
N TRP A 18 3.44 6.35 -8.62
CA TRP A 18 3.34 6.44 -10.07
C TRP A 18 1.93 6.13 -10.59
N LEU A 19 1.32 5.05 -10.11
CA LEU A 19 -0.04 4.67 -10.47
C LEU A 19 -1.06 5.77 -10.10
N HIS A 20 -0.92 6.31 -8.90
CA HIS A 20 -1.80 7.35 -8.35
C HIS A 20 -1.63 8.69 -9.06
N LYS A 21 -0.42 9.04 -9.53
CA LYS A 21 -0.20 10.21 -10.40
C LYS A 21 -0.94 10.08 -11.73
N GLY A 22 -1.06 8.86 -12.25
CA GLY A 22 -1.88 8.56 -13.44
C GLY A 22 -3.39 8.59 -13.20
N GLY A 23 -3.85 8.83 -11.97
CA GLY A 23 -5.29 8.82 -11.64
C GLY A 23 -5.87 7.44 -11.36
N TYR A 24 -5.02 6.41 -11.26
CA TYR A 24 -5.43 5.03 -11.02
C TYR A 24 -5.22 4.60 -9.56
N ILE A 25 -5.93 3.55 -9.18
CA ILE A 25 -5.86 2.84 -7.89
C ILE A 25 -5.66 1.35 -8.16
N TYR A 26 -4.97 0.66 -7.26
CA TYR A 26 -4.59 -0.74 -7.47
C TYR A 26 -5.65 -1.73 -6.97
N CYS A 27 -6.36 -1.40 -5.88
CA CYS A 27 -7.51 -2.11 -5.33
C CYS A 27 -7.23 -3.43 -4.60
N ASP A 28 -6.27 -4.25 -5.05
CA ASP A 28 -6.05 -5.61 -4.54
C ASP A 28 -4.72 -5.80 -3.79
N ILE A 29 -4.33 -4.85 -2.95
CA ILE A 29 -3.05 -4.89 -2.21
C ILE A 29 -3.02 -6.06 -1.23
N ARG A 30 -2.21 -7.09 -1.57
CA ARG A 30 -1.99 -8.30 -0.78
C ARG A 30 -0.65 -8.92 -1.14
N LEU A 31 -0.05 -9.69 -0.22
CA LEU A 31 1.28 -10.28 -0.42
C LEU A 31 1.42 -11.13 -1.69
N PRO A 32 0.42 -11.96 -2.10
CA PRO A 32 0.52 -12.73 -3.35
C PRO A 32 0.68 -11.88 -4.62
N ASN A 33 0.32 -10.60 -4.56
CA ASN A 33 0.43 -9.67 -5.68
C ASN A 33 1.68 -8.78 -5.60
N ILE A 34 2.63 -9.11 -4.73
CA ILE A 34 3.93 -8.43 -4.61
C ILE A 34 5.02 -9.45 -4.90
N LEU A 35 5.69 -9.29 -6.04
CA LEU A 35 6.75 -10.20 -6.48
C LEU A 35 8.12 -9.64 -6.13
N PHE A 36 8.98 -10.48 -5.54
CA PHE A 36 10.39 -10.15 -5.32
C PHE A 36 11.20 -10.38 -6.61
N ILE A 37 12.04 -9.42 -6.96
CA ILE A 37 12.93 -9.47 -8.13
C ILE A 37 14.38 -9.62 -7.64
N PRO A 38 15.01 -10.80 -7.78
CA PRO A 38 16.39 -10.99 -7.37
C PRO A 38 17.36 -10.21 -8.27
N GLY A 39 18.37 -9.58 -7.67
CA GLY A 39 19.45 -8.91 -8.40
C GLY A 39 19.16 -7.47 -8.83
N ASP A 40 17.95 -6.96 -8.62
CA ASP A 40 17.63 -5.54 -8.81
C ASP A 40 17.90 -4.76 -7.52
N ALA A 41 18.89 -3.86 -7.56
CA ALA A 41 19.27 -3.05 -6.40
C ALA A 41 18.31 -1.88 -6.16
N ASP A 42 17.64 -1.40 -7.20
CA ASP A 42 16.82 -0.19 -7.17
C ASP A 42 15.34 -0.50 -6.94
N CYS A 43 14.86 -1.66 -7.40
CA CYS A 43 13.47 -2.10 -7.27
C CYS A 43 13.37 -3.60 -6.95
N LYS A 44 13.53 -3.93 -5.67
CA LYS A 44 13.48 -5.33 -5.20
C LYS A 44 12.08 -5.95 -5.26
N TYR A 45 11.02 -5.14 -5.32
CA TYR A 45 9.64 -5.64 -5.28
C TYR A 45 8.74 -4.91 -6.27
N VAL A 46 7.85 -5.65 -6.94
CA VAL A 46 6.92 -5.10 -7.93
C VAL A 46 5.49 -5.55 -7.64
N LEU A 47 4.54 -4.63 -7.81
CA LEU A 47 3.11 -4.95 -7.83
C LEU A 47 2.77 -5.63 -9.17
N ILE A 48 2.10 -6.77 -9.11
CA ILE A 48 1.65 -7.54 -10.30
C ILE A 48 0.12 -7.61 -10.34
N ASP A 49 -0.47 -8.31 -11.31
CA ASP A 49 -1.93 -8.60 -11.36
C ASP A 49 -2.86 -7.37 -11.20
N PHE A 50 -2.91 -6.52 -12.23
CA PHE A 50 -3.72 -5.29 -12.26
C PHE A 50 -5.20 -5.51 -12.61
N LYS A 51 -5.71 -6.75 -12.56
CA LYS A 51 -7.09 -7.06 -12.99
C LYS A 51 -8.19 -6.30 -12.24
N HIS A 52 -7.88 -5.82 -11.04
CA HIS A 52 -8.78 -5.05 -10.18
C HIS A 52 -8.45 -3.55 -10.14
N ALA A 53 -7.35 -3.14 -10.77
CA ALA A 53 -6.97 -1.74 -10.83
C ALA A 53 -8.06 -0.92 -11.56
N ASN A 54 -8.27 0.31 -11.11
CA ASN A 54 -9.35 1.14 -11.62
C ASN A 54 -9.00 2.64 -11.50
N VAL A 55 -9.93 3.52 -11.89
CA VAL A 55 -9.83 4.96 -11.65
C VAL A 55 -10.12 5.29 -10.19
N ASP A 56 -9.41 6.30 -9.68
CA ASP A 56 -9.61 6.83 -8.32
C ASP A 56 -11.06 7.29 -8.10
N GLY A 57 -11.66 6.89 -6.98
CA GLY A 57 -13.06 7.19 -6.67
C GLY A 57 -14.06 6.16 -7.21
N LEU A 58 -13.62 4.96 -7.60
CA LEU A 58 -14.52 3.86 -7.97
C LEU A 58 -15.52 3.57 -6.84
N VAL A 59 -16.81 3.77 -7.11
CA VAL A 59 -17.91 3.30 -6.24
C VAL A 59 -18.13 1.81 -6.50
N THR A 60 -18.10 0.99 -5.45
CA THR A 60 -18.29 -0.46 -5.58
C THR A 60 -19.06 -1.04 -4.40
N PHE A 61 -19.94 -1.99 -4.71
CA PHE A 61 -20.66 -2.81 -3.72
C PHE A 61 -20.02 -4.18 -3.52
N LYS A 62 -19.08 -4.57 -4.39
CA LYS A 62 -18.32 -5.81 -4.27
C LYS A 62 -17.05 -5.54 -3.47
N ARG A 63 -16.85 -6.31 -2.41
CA ARG A 63 -15.62 -6.28 -1.59
C ARG A 63 -14.71 -7.43 -1.98
N LEU A 64 -13.42 -7.14 -2.17
CA LEU A 64 -12.40 -8.17 -2.27
C LEU A 64 -12.15 -8.80 -0.89
N LYS A 65 -11.59 -10.00 -0.88
CA LYS A 65 -11.46 -10.85 0.32
C LYS A 65 -10.82 -10.13 1.52
N ASP A 66 -9.80 -9.30 1.29
CA ASP A 66 -9.01 -8.69 2.36
C ASP A 66 -9.45 -7.25 2.69
N TRP A 67 -10.54 -6.78 2.08
CA TRP A 67 -11.14 -5.50 2.41
C TRP A 67 -11.94 -5.61 3.70
N ASP A 68 -11.95 -4.52 4.46
CA ASP A 68 -12.76 -4.37 5.67
C ASP A 68 -13.51 -3.03 5.68
N ASN A 69 -14.15 -2.73 6.80
CA ASN A 69 -14.99 -1.54 6.96
C ASN A 69 -14.21 -0.22 6.89
N LYS A 70 -12.87 -0.26 6.98
CA LYS A 70 -12.01 0.92 6.83
C LYS A 70 -11.39 1.02 5.44
N THR A 71 -11.54 0.01 4.57
CA THR A 71 -10.99 0.07 3.22
C THR A 71 -11.68 1.15 2.38
N LEU A 72 -13.01 1.14 2.33
CA LEU A 72 -13.81 2.09 1.55
C LEU A 72 -14.08 3.40 2.30
N THR A 73 -14.54 4.41 1.58
CA THR A 73 -15.17 5.60 2.19
C THR A 73 -16.59 5.27 2.64
N GLU A 74 -17.21 6.18 3.39
CA GLU A 74 -18.63 6.09 3.77
C GLU A 74 -19.59 6.04 2.57
N HIS A 75 -19.15 6.52 1.40
CA HIS A 75 -19.89 6.47 0.14
C HIS A 75 -19.57 5.23 -0.71
N ASN A 76 -18.94 4.21 -0.12
CA ASN A 76 -18.49 2.99 -0.81
C ASN A 76 -17.50 3.24 -1.96
N GLU A 77 -16.70 4.31 -1.86
CA GLU A 77 -15.65 4.59 -2.84
C GLU A 77 -14.33 3.94 -2.42
N TYR A 78 -13.63 3.35 -3.37
CA TYR A 78 -12.22 3.03 -3.24
C TYR A 78 -11.38 4.21 -3.74
N LYS A 79 -10.43 4.68 -2.92
CA LYS A 79 -9.57 5.82 -3.26
C LYS A 79 -8.09 5.44 -3.16
N LYS A 80 -7.21 6.31 -3.65
CA LYS A 80 -5.75 6.18 -3.45
C LYS A 80 -5.35 5.88 -2.00
N LYS A 81 -6.02 6.53 -1.03
CA LYS A 81 -5.81 6.29 0.40
C LYS A 81 -6.23 4.88 0.85
N SER A 82 -7.13 4.23 0.13
CA SER A 82 -7.53 2.84 0.37
C SER A 82 -6.39 1.86 -0.01
N ASP A 83 -5.62 2.12 -1.07
CA ASP A 83 -4.41 1.32 -1.38
C ASP A 83 -3.39 1.42 -0.24
N LEU A 84 -3.14 2.64 0.25
CA LEU A 84 -2.22 2.88 1.36
C LEU A 84 -2.68 2.20 2.66
N TYR A 85 -3.99 2.28 2.93
CA TYR A 85 -4.61 1.60 4.06
C TYR A 85 -4.39 0.08 4.00
N GLN A 86 -4.73 -0.53 2.85
CA GLN A 86 -4.57 -1.97 2.65
C GLN A 86 -3.10 -2.39 2.76
N PHE A 87 -2.18 -1.58 2.25
CA PHE A 87 -0.74 -1.83 2.36
C PHE A 87 -0.26 -1.80 3.82
N GLY A 88 -0.66 -0.78 4.58
CA GLY A 88 -0.33 -0.67 6.00
C GLY A 88 -0.92 -1.81 6.84
N LYS A 89 -2.16 -2.23 6.54
CA LYS A 89 -2.79 -3.41 7.14
C LYS A 89 -1.99 -4.68 6.83
N MET A 90 -1.68 -4.94 5.56
CA MET A 90 -0.89 -6.10 5.15
C MET A 90 0.46 -6.15 5.87
N LEU A 91 1.21 -5.05 5.90
CA LEU A 91 2.50 -5.00 6.60
C LEU A 91 2.39 -5.24 8.11
N ARG A 92 1.32 -4.73 8.75
CA ARG A 92 1.04 -4.98 10.17
C ARG A 92 0.79 -6.47 10.42
N ASP A 93 0.03 -7.13 9.54
CA ASP A 93 -0.30 -8.55 9.65
C ASP A 93 0.92 -9.46 9.47
N LEU A 94 1.94 -9.01 8.72
CA LEU A 94 3.22 -9.72 8.61
C LEU A 94 4.06 -9.67 9.90
N ASN A 95 3.75 -8.74 10.81
CA ASN A 95 4.47 -8.56 12.08
C ASN A 95 5.99 -8.39 11.93
N MET A 96 6.43 -7.77 10.83
CA MET A 96 7.86 -7.57 10.51
C MET A 96 8.40 -6.22 10.98
N VAL A 97 7.54 -5.25 11.30
CA VAL A 97 7.90 -3.87 11.65
C VAL A 97 7.73 -3.64 13.14
N ASN A 98 8.85 -3.46 13.85
CA ASN A 98 8.88 -3.46 15.32
C ASN A 98 9.38 -2.13 15.90
N SER A 99 10.17 -1.36 15.15
CA SER A 99 10.65 -0.05 15.57
C SER A 99 9.50 0.93 15.82
N GLU A 100 9.75 1.90 16.70
CA GLU A 100 8.77 2.95 17.02
C GLU A 100 8.42 3.79 15.77
N ALA A 101 9.44 4.19 15.00
CA ALA A 101 9.25 4.91 13.74
C ALA A 101 8.41 4.09 12.74
N GLY A 102 8.69 2.79 12.62
CA GLY A 102 7.94 1.90 11.75
C GLY A 102 6.50 1.68 12.19
N LYS A 103 6.25 1.55 13.50
CA LYS A 103 4.89 1.45 14.04
C LYS A 103 4.08 2.71 13.76
N LYS A 104 4.65 3.89 13.99
CA LYS A 104 4.04 5.19 13.65
C LYS A 104 3.76 5.31 12.16
N PHE A 105 4.68 4.86 11.31
CA PHE A 105 4.48 4.82 9.87
C PHE A 105 3.27 3.95 9.47
N LEU A 106 3.18 2.73 10.02
CA LEU A 106 2.05 1.83 9.77
C LEU A 106 0.72 2.39 10.27
N ASP A 107 0.72 3.06 11.42
CA ASP A 107 -0.48 3.72 11.93
C ASP A 107 -0.90 4.88 11.01
N GLY A 108 0.05 5.68 10.51
CA GLY A 108 -0.26 6.73 9.54
C GLY A 108 -0.88 6.20 8.22
N LEU A 109 -0.42 5.05 7.74
CA LEU A 109 -1.04 4.39 6.57
C LEU A 109 -2.47 3.95 6.89
N ARG A 110 -2.68 3.30 8.05
CA ARG A 110 -3.97 2.74 8.47
C ARG A 110 -5.00 3.80 8.88
N ASP A 111 -4.54 4.94 9.38
CA ASP A 111 -5.40 6.09 9.70
C ASP A 111 -5.61 7.00 8.48
N LYS A 112 -5.05 6.62 7.32
CA LYS A 112 -5.16 7.36 6.05
C LYS A 112 -4.67 8.83 6.16
N SER A 113 -3.76 9.09 7.09
CA SER A 113 -3.17 10.42 7.33
C SER A 113 -1.95 10.67 6.44
N ILE A 114 -1.29 9.61 5.98
CA ILE A 114 -0.15 9.70 5.07
C ILE A 114 -0.58 10.12 3.66
N ASN A 115 0.24 10.99 3.06
CA ASN A 115 0.14 11.36 1.66
C ASN A 115 1.22 10.65 0.85
N ILE A 116 0.82 9.92 -0.20
CA ILE A 116 1.73 9.17 -1.08
C ILE A 116 2.87 10.02 -1.67
N LYS A 117 2.65 11.33 -1.89
CA LYS A 117 3.67 12.23 -2.46
C LYS A 117 4.89 12.40 -1.56
N ASN A 118 4.70 12.30 -0.25
CA ASN A 118 5.74 12.54 0.76
C ASN A 118 6.05 11.30 1.59
N VAL A 119 5.47 10.14 1.23
CA VAL A 119 5.52 8.93 2.08
C VAL A 119 6.96 8.46 2.33
N LEU A 120 7.84 8.58 1.34
CA LEU A 120 9.24 8.19 1.44
C LEU A 120 10.11 9.19 2.23
N ARG A 121 9.53 10.28 2.75
CA ARG A 121 10.21 11.26 3.62
C ARG A 121 9.92 11.04 5.11
N TYR A 122 9.16 9.99 5.44
CA TYR A 122 8.89 9.63 6.83
C TYR A 122 10.16 9.09 7.50
N GLU A 123 10.30 9.34 8.80
CA GLU A 123 11.46 8.96 9.64
C GLU A 123 11.83 7.47 9.56
N TRP A 124 10.88 6.60 9.21
CA TRP A 124 11.13 5.17 9.08
C TRP A 124 11.98 4.77 7.87
N PHE A 125 12.11 5.66 6.87
CA PHE A 125 12.88 5.43 5.64
C PHE A 125 14.30 5.99 5.70
#